data_AF-A0A7S3P5Q8-F1
#
_entry.id   AF-A0A7S3P5Q8-F1
#
_cell.length_a   1.000
_cell.length_b   1.000
_cell.length_c   1.000
_cell.angle_alpha   90.00
_cell.angle_beta   90.00
_cell.angle_gamma   90.00
#
_symmetry.space_group_name_H-M   'P 1'
#
loop_
_entity.id
_entity.type
_entity.pdbx_description
1 polymer ?
#
loop_
_entity_poly.entity_id
_entity_poly.type
_entity_poly.pdbx_seq_one_letter_code
_entity_poly.pdbx_strand_id
1 'polypeptide(L)'
;MKTMRAFSLGSSMLPWVRILWATMLCSVAVAQELPTCERSPTADDQATKLALHRLVQGYVRSEKATYESVLRDINLIVNDAFSSALVEQVVSEAFNDKTQYADRLVREMLETASDPDCMSREFDASSTEFDAEEAANVLQKCKLLVIRNVFDKEVLEEYKASVTGYIQGLKNGEISREGTTSNNENFFQQQLDTGRWEVLLPENLAVPRIISNPSVLKVLEDERVLGPDLVLHSLGTTLADSGAETQDWHIDSDFLYSDILYESAGISHHQLPAYAITMIAPLLHMTLDHGPTQFSMGSSNLAGLTESRDDIELQD
;
A
#
# COMPACT_ATOMS: atom_id res chain seq x y z
N MET A 1 -4.47 58.57 29.82
CA MET A 1 -5.00 57.19 29.69
C MET A 1 -6.00 57.15 28.55
N LYS A 2 -5.63 56.55 27.42
CA LYS A 2 -6.54 56.21 26.30
C LYS A 2 -6.36 54.71 26.04
N THR A 3 -7.41 53.93 26.21
CA THR A 3 -7.49 52.50 25.90
C THR A 3 -7.63 52.30 24.39
N MET A 4 -6.71 51.55 23.78
CA MET A 4 -6.94 50.94 22.46
C MET A 4 -7.73 49.63 22.64
N ARG A 5 -8.81 49.48 21.86
CA ARG A 5 -9.57 48.24 21.72
C ARG A 5 -8.89 47.35 20.68
N ALA A 6 -8.70 46.07 20.98
CA ALA A 6 -8.29 45.06 20.01
C ALA A 6 -9.48 44.64 19.13
N PHE A 7 -9.25 44.56 17.82
CA PHE A 7 -10.17 43.95 16.86
C PHE A 7 -9.98 42.42 16.90
N SER A 8 -11.08 41.68 17.02
CA SER A 8 -11.15 40.23 16.86
C SER A 8 -11.55 39.91 15.42
N LEU A 9 -10.68 39.23 14.67
CA LEU A 9 -11.00 38.63 13.38
C LEU A 9 -11.35 37.15 13.56
N GLY A 10 -12.46 36.73 12.95
CA GLY A 10 -13.08 35.41 13.12
C GLY A 10 -12.29 34.23 12.56
N SER A 11 -12.67 33.04 13.01
CA SER A 11 -12.00 31.74 12.92
C SER A 11 -12.04 31.03 11.54
N SER A 12 -12.13 31.74 10.42
CA SER A 12 -12.29 31.13 9.08
C SER A 12 -11.20 31.52 8.07
N MET A 13 -9.92 31.37 8.44
CA MET A 13 -8.80 31.48 7.49
C MET A 13 -8.15 30.11 7.29
N LEU A 14 -7.90 29.75 6.01
CA LEU A 14 -7.17 28.54 5.62
C LEU A 14 -5.74 28.56 6.22
N PRO A 15 -5.18 27.40 6.63
CA PRO A 15 -3.89 27.34 7.33
C PRO A 15 -2.72 28.02 6.60
N TRP A 16 -2.70 28.00 5.26
CA TRP A 16 -1.66 28.65 4.46
C TRP A 16 -1.74 30.18 4.47
N VAL A 17 -2.94 30.76 4.65
CA VAL A 17 -3.12 32.21 4.83
C VAL A 17 -2.49 32.67 6.14
N ARG A 18 -2.57 31.85 7.21
CA ARG A 18 -1.95 32.17 8.52
C ARG A 18 -0.41 32.18 8.46
N ILE A 19 0.18 31.30 7.65
CA ILE A 19 1.63 31.23 7.46
C ILE A 19 2.10 32.48 6.70
N LEU A 20 1.46 32.82 5.57
CA LEU A 20 1.75 34.05 4.82
C LEU A 20 1.54 35.32 5.65
N TRP A 21 0.54 35.34 6.54
CA TRP A 21 0.28 36.47 7.43
C TRP A 21 1.35 36.64 8.52
N ALA A 22 1.86 35.53 9.07
CA ALA A 22 2.94 35.56 10.06
C ALA A 22 4.27 36.05 9.44
N THR A 23 4.56 35.66 8.21
CA THR A 23 5.76 36.13 7.48
C THR A 23 5.63 37.60 7.05
N MET A 24 4.43 38.05 6.62
CA MET A 24 4.19 39.47 6.31
C MET A 24 4.25 40.37 7.56
N LEU A 25 3.81 39.90 8.73
CA LEU A 25 3.90 40.68 9.97
C LEU A 25 5.36 40.94 10.41
N CYS A 26 6.28 40.01 10.12
CA CYS A 26 7.71 40.25 10.31
C CYS A 26 8.24 41.32 9.34
N SER A 27 7.79 41.33 8.08
CA SER A 27 8.21 42.34 7.09
C SER A 27 7.63 43.74 7.37
N VAL A 28 6.43 43.84 7.95
CA VAL A 28 5.80 45.12 8.31
C VAL A 28 6.41 45.73 9.58
N ALA A 29 6.92 44.92 10.51
CA ALA A 29 7.66 45.41 11.69
C ALA A 29 9.01 46.06 11.31
N VAL A 30 9.57 45.74 10.13
CA VAL A 30 10.81 46.33 9.60
C VAL A 30 10.58 47.71 8.97
N ALA A 31 9.34 48.06 8.60
CA ALA A 31 9.00 49.36 8.03
C ALA A 31 8.85 50.48 9.09
N GLN A 32 8.93 50.16 10.39
CA GLN A 32 8.99 51.15 11.46
C GLN A 32 10.43 51.17 12.02
N GLU A 33 11.16 52.23 11.66
CA GLU A 33 12.57 52.49 11.97
C GLU A 33 12.94 52.18 13.44
N LEU A 34 13.43 50.98 13.70
CA LEU A 34 14.15 50.61 14.91
C LEU A 34 15.59 50.17 14.56
N PRO A 35 16.56 50.39 15.45
CA PRO A 35 17.97 50.33 15.11
C PRO A 35 18.41 48.89 14.83
N THR A 36 19.07 48.73 13.67
CA THR A 36 19.93 47.63 13.21
C THR A 36 20.05 46.43 14.15
N CYS A 37 19.16 45.46 13.98
CA CYS A 37 19.42 44.09 14.34
C CYS A 37 20.35 43.52 13.26
N GLU A 38 21.62 43.25 13.58
CA GLU A 38 22.50 42.49 12.69
C GLU A 38 21.89 41.10 12.52
N ARG A 39 21.34 40.84 11.33
CA ARG A 39 20.76 39.55 10.96
C ARG A 39 21.86 38.49 11.01
N SER A 40 21.76 37.56 11.95
CA SER A 40 22.48 36.29 11.87
C SER A 40 21.81 35.45 10.77
N PRO A 41 22.47 35.17 9.62
CA PRO A 41 21.84 34.53 8.46
C PRO A 41 21.45 33.05 8.64
N THR A 42 21.48 32.50 9.85
CA THR A 42 21.56 31.04 10.02
C THR A 42 20.27 30.39 10.51
N ALA A 43 19.47 31.08 11.34
CA ALA A 43 18.22 30.53 11.89
C ALA A 43 17.00 30.86 11.01
N ASP A 44 16.94 32.08 10.49
CA ASP A 44 15.85 32.53 9.62
C ASP A 44 15.91 31.85 8.24
N ASP A 45 17.11 31.57 7.72
CA ASP A 45 17.29 30.89 6.44
C ASP A 45 16.84 29.42 6.48
N GLN A 46 17.00 28.72 7.61
CA GLN A 46 16.54 27.33 7.77
C GLN A 46 15.01 27.24 7.90
N ALA A 47 14.40 28.10 8.72
CA ALA A 47 12.94 28.14 8.85
C ALA A 47 12.27 28.53 7.52
N THR A 48 12.90 29.44 6.79
CA THR A 48 12.50 29.87 5.45
C THR A 48 12.64 28.75 4.42
N LYS A 49 13.79 28.08 4.36
CA LYS A 49 14.01 26.93 3.46
C LYS A 49 12.98 25.83 3.74
N LEU A 50 12.68 25.56 5.01
CA LEU A 50 11.67 24.56 5.40
C LEU A 50 10.24 24.96 5.00
N ALA A 51 9.87 26.24 5.14
CA ALA A 51 8.56 26.73 4.71
C ALA A 51 8.41 26.66 3.18
N LEU A 52 9.45 27.03 2.43
CA LEU A 52 9.50 26.91 0.98
C LEU A 52 9.42 25.45 0.55
N HIS A 53 10.17 24.56 1.20
CA HIS A 53 10.14 23.12 0.93
C HIS A 53 8.75 22.53 1.13
N ARG A 54 8.03 22.90 2.20
CA ARG A 54 6.65 22.46 2.44
C ARG A 54 5.67 22.97 1.38
N LEU A 55 5.85 24.22 0.92
CA LEU A 55 5.04 24.80 -0.16
C LEU A 55 5.29 24.06 -1.48
N VAL A 56 6.55 23.82 -1.83
CA VAL A 56 6.96 23.09 -3.04
C VAL A 56 6.42 21.66 -3.01
N GLN A 57 6.58 20.95 -1.88
CA GLN A 57 6.02 19.61 -1.72
C GLN A 57 4.49 19.60 -1.88
N GLY A 58 3.79 20.63 -1.40
CA GLY A 58 2.34 20.79 -1.63
C GLY A 58 1.97 20.93 -3.11
N TYR A 59 2.78 21.64 -3.89
CA TYR A 59 2.60 21.81 -5.34
C TYR A 59 2.95 20.55 -6.14
N VAL A 60 4.08 19.92 -5.79
CA VAL A 60 4.60 18.70 -6.40
C VAL A 60 3.66 17.50 -6.16
N ARG A 61 2.84 17.54 -5.11
CA ARG A 61 1.78 16.55 -4.86
C ARG A 61 0.59 16.67 -5.82
N SER A 62 0.38 17.81 -6.47
CA SER A 62 -0.67 17.90 -7.50
C SER A 62 -0.18 17.23 -8.80
N GLU A 63 -0.88 16.18 -9.24
CA GLU A 63 -0.49 15.30 -10.36
C GLU A 63 -0.22 16.01 -11.70
N LYS A 64 -0.63 17.27 -11.84
CA LYS A 64 -0.48 18.06 -13.08
C LYS A 64 0.73 18.99 -13.09
N ALA A 65 1.58 18.94 -12.07
CA ALA A 65 2.64 19.91 -11.89
C ALA A 65 3.96 19.44 -12.53
N THR A 66 4.34 20.07 -13.65
CA THR A 66 5.68 19.88 -14.22
C THR A 66 6.70 20.71 -13.45
N TYR A 67 7.98 20.35 -13.50
CA TYR A 67 9.07 21.15 -12.91
C TYR A 67 8.96 22.63 -13.29
N GLU A 68 8.74 22.90 -14.57
CA GLU A 68 8.57 24.25 -15.11
C GLU A 68 7.32 24.96 -14.59
N SER A 69 6.19 24.25 -14.40
CA SER A 69 4.98 24.87 -13.88
C SER A 69 5.09 25.20 -12.39
N VAL A 70 5.67 24.29 -11.59
CA VAL A 70 5.93 24.49 -10.16
C VAL A 70 6.93 25.63 -9.95
N LEU A 71 8.02 25.64 -10.72
CA LEU A 71 9.04 26.68 -10.64
C LEU A 71 8.47 28.06 -11.00
N ARG A 72 7.65 28.15 -12.06
CA ARG A 72 6.95 29.38 -12.44
C ARG A 72 5.99 29.85 -11.35
N ASP A 73 5.14 28.97 -10.82
CA ASP A 73 4.11 29.34 -9.85
C ASP A 73 4.72 29.75 -8.51
N ILE A 74 5.78 29.08 -8.07
CA ILE A 74 6.52 29.45 -6.87
C ILE A 74 7.24 30.77 -7.10
N ASN A 75 7.91 30.98 -8.23
CA ASN A 75 8.53 32.26 -8.55
C ASN A 75 7.51 33.41 -8.53
N LEU A 76 6.28 33.20 -9.03
CA LEU A 76 5.20 34.19 -8.95
C LEU A 76 4.78 34.51 -7.51
N ILE A 77 4.78 33.53 -6.61
CA ILE A 77 4.42 33.70 -5.19
C ILE A 77 5.57 34.35 -4.40
N VAL A 78 6.81 34.09 -4.81
CA VAL A 78 8.02 34.33 -4.01
C VAL A 78 8.85 35.53 -4.49
N ASN A 79 8.52 36.13 -5.64
CA ASN A 79 9.36 37.08 -6.40
C ASN A 79 10.04 38.22 -5.62
N ASP A 80 9.57 38.60 -4.43
CA ASP A 80 10.19 39.64 -3.59
C ASP A 80 10.91 39.11 -2.32
N ALA A 81 10.75 37.83 -1.97
CA ALA A 81 11.18 37.29 -0.68
C ALA A 81 12.40 36.36 -0.75
N PHE A 82 12.58 35.58 -1.81
CA PHE A 82 13.69 34.61 -1.94
C PHE A 82 14.45 34.78 -3.26
N SER A 83 15.73 34.41 -3.27
CA SER A 83 16.51 34.41 -4.52
C SER A 83 16.02 33.29 -5.44
N SER A 84 16.03 33.54 -6.75
CA SER A 84 15.69 32.55 -7.77
C SER A 84 16.53 31.27 -7.63
N ALA A 85 17.80 31.41 -7.25
CA ALA A 85 18.71 30.27 -7.03
C ALA A 85 18.27 29.37 -5.86
N LEU A 86 17.74 29.94 -4.77
CA LEU A 86 17.23 29.15 -3.65
C LEU A 86 15.93 28.42 -4.03
N VAL A 87 15.06 29.07 -4.81
CA VAL A 87 13.83 28.45 -5.33
C VAL A 87 14.16 27.30 -6.28
N GLU A 88 15.04 27.52 -7.26
CA GLU A 88 15.52 26.46 -8.16
C GLU A 88 16.17 25.31 -7.39
N GLN A 89 17.00 25.59 -6.39
CA GLN A 89 17.61 24.57 -5.55
C GLN A 89 16.55 23.74 -4.81
N VAL A 90 15.56 24.37 -4.16
CA VAL A 90 14.52 23.65 -3.40
C VAL A 90 13.58 22.88 -4.31
N VAL A 91 13.22 23.41 -5.48
CA VAL A 91 12.41 22.70 -6.47
C VAL A 91 13.20 21.52 -7.05
N SER A 92 14.48 21.71 -7.39
CA SER A 92 15.34 20.62 -7.85
C SER A 92 15.55 19.55 -6.78
N GLU A 93 15.79 19.93 -5.52
CA GLU A 93 15.88 19.00 -4.37
C GLU A 93 14.57 18.20 -4.23
N ALA A 94 13.40 18.84 -4.31
CA ALA A 94 12.10 18.18 -4.18
C ALA A 94 11.76 17.24 -5.35
N PHE A 95 12.19 17.56 -6.58
CA PHE A 95 12.02 16.68 -7.75
C PHE A 95 13.04 15.53 -7.75
N ASN A 96 14.27 15.76 -7.29
CA ASN A 96 15.28 14.70 -7.11
C ASN A 96 14.86 13.69 -6.01
N ASP A 97 14.13 14.14 -4.99
CA ASP A 97 13.59 13.27 -3.91
C ASP A 97 12.56 12.25 -4.45
N LYS A 98 11.74 12.63 -5.42
CA LYS A 98 10.82 11.71 -6.11
C LYS A 98 11.55 10.62 -6.90
N THR A 99 12.61 10.99 -7.62
CA THR A 99 13.45 10.04 -8.38
C THR A 99 14.16 9.07 -7.44
N GLN A 100 14.68 9.55 -6.31
CA GLN A 100 15.31 8.68 -5.29
C GLN A 100 14.35 7.66 -4.70
N TYR A 101 13.07 8.03 -4.55
CA TYR A 101 12.04 7.13 -4.03
C TYR A 101 11.71 6.01 -5.03
N ALA A 102 11.46 6.36 -6.29
CA ALA A 102 11.23 5.38 -7.35
C ALA A 102 12.45 4.47 -7.53
N ASP A 103 13.66 5.02 -7.52
CA ASP A 103 14.91 4.26 -7.59
C ASP A 103 15.07 3.27 -6.43
N ARG A 104 14.64 3.65 -5.22
CA ARG A 104 14.66 2.76 -4.06
C ARG A 104 13.70 1.58 -4.26
N LEU A 105 12.45 1.83 -4.64
CA LEU A 105 11.46 0.76 -4.83
C LEU A 105 11.82 -0.18 -5.97
N VAL A 106 12.34 0.36 -7.08
CA VAL A 106 12.83 -0.45 -8.21
C VAL A 106 14.03 -1.28 -7.78
N ARG A 107 14.95 -0.72 -6.98
CA ARG A 107 16.08 -1.48 -6.44
C ARG A 107 15.60 -2.61 -5.53
N GLU A 108 14.69 -2.34 -4.60
CA GLU A 108 14.12 -3.37 -3.71
C GLU A 108 13.41 -4.46 -4.52
N MET A 109 12.63 -4.11 -5.55
CA MET A 109 12.05 -5.08 -6.49
C MET A 109 13.12 -5.96 -7.14
N LEU A 110 14.18 -5.38 -7.70
CA LEU A 110 15.25 -6.11 -8.38
C LEU A 110 16.06 -6.98 -7.41
N GLU A 111 16.28 -6.51 -6.19
CA GLU A 111 16.91 -7.29 -5.12
C GLU A 111 16.03 -8.49 -4.76
N THR A 112 14.74 -8.30 -4.50
CA THR A 112 13.79 -9.42 -4.24
C THR A 112 13.74 -10.41 -5.40
N ALA A 113 13.68 -9.94 -6.65
CA ALA A 113 13.59 -10.80 -7.83
C ALA A 113 14.89 -11.57 -8.15
N SER A 114 16.03 -11.13 -7.61
CA SER A 114 17.33 -11.80 -7.76
C SER A 114 17.72 -12.64 -6.53
N ASP A 115 16.95 -12.56 -5.45
CA ASP A 115 17.24 -13.25 -4.20
C ASP A 115 16.86 -14.74 -4.27
N PRO A 116 17.81 -15.67 -4.04
CA PRO A 116 17.52 -17.11 -4.08
C PRO A 116 16.43 -17.57 -3.11
N ASP A 117 16.32 -16.90 -1.95
CA ASP A 117 15.28 -17.23 -0.97
C ASP A 117 13.90 -16.93 -1.55
N CYS A 118 13.75 -15.79 -2.23
CA CYS A 118 12.47 -15.38 -2.78
C CYS A 118 12.07 -16.20 -4.02
N MET A 119 13.04 -16.70 -4.78
CA MET A 119 12.77 -17.40 -6.04
C MET A 119 12.49 -18.90 -5.86
N SER A 120 13.01 -19.52 -4.80
CA SER A 120 13.01 -20.99 -4.70
C SER A 120 12.87 -21.57 -3.30
N ARG A 121 12.83 -20.75 -2.24
CA ARG A 121 12.71 -21.25 -0.88
C ARG A 121 11.30 -21.80 -0.64
N GLU A 122 11.25 -23.00 -0.10
CA GLU A 122 10.04 -23.64 0.37
C GLU A 122 10.27 -24.18 1.78
N PHE A 123 9.25 -24.10 2.62
CA PHE A 123 9.25 -24.67 3.96
C PHE A 123 8.40 -25.94 3.98
N ASP A 124 8.73 -26.90 4.83
CA ASP A 124 7.93 -28.12 5.01
C ASP A 124 7.38 -28.13 6.44
N ALA A 125 6.08 -27.91 6.61
CA ALA A 125 5.44 -27.83 7.93
C ALA A 125 5.44 -29.17 8.69
N SER A 126 5.67 -30.29 7.98
CA SER A 126 5.78 -31.61 8.59
C SER A 126 7.20 -31.93 9.08
N SER A 127 8.18 -31.11 8.69
CA SER A 127 9.57 -31.28 9.09
C SER A 127 9.79 -30.88 10.54
N THR A 128 10.63 -31.64 11.26
CA THR A 128 11.13 -31.23 12.59
C THR A 128 12.05 -30.02 12.53
N GLU A 129 12.54 -29.68 11.34
CA GLU A 129 13.38 -28.50 11.07
C GLU A 129 12.56 -27.28 10.62
N PHE A 130 11.22 -27.34 10.68
CA PHE A 130 10.38 -26.19 10.36
C PHE A 130 10.64 -25.03 11.34
N ASP A 131 11.20 -23.95 10.82
CA ASP A 131 11.45 -22.70 11.55
C ASP A 131 10.44 -21.63 11.13
N ALA A 132 9.49 -21.33 12.02
CA ALA A 132 8.47 -20.32 11.79
C ALA A 132 9.05 -18.90 11.76
N GLU A 133 10.13 -18.63 12.49
CA GLU A 133 10.77 -17.31 12.53
C GLU A 133 11.51 -17.04 11.21
N GLU A 134 12.20 -18.05 10.68
CA GLU A 134 12.81 -17.98 9.34
C GLU A 134 11.74 -17.81 8.25
N ALA A 135 10.64 -18.56 8.33
CA ALA A 135 9.54 -18.44 7.39
C ALA A 135 8.88 -17.05 7.42
N ALA A 136 8.70 -16.47 8.61
CA ALA A 136 8.21 -15.10 8.77
C ALA A 136 9.19 -14.07 8.18
N ASN A 137 10.49 -14.26 8.36
CA ASN A 137 11.51 -13.42 7.76
C ASN A 137 11.49 -13.49 6.22
N VAL A 138 11.34 -14.69 5.64
CA VAL A 138 11.19 -14.86 4.19
C VAL A 138 9.90 -14.20 3.69
N LEU A 139 8.77 -14.39 4.37
CA LEU A 139 7.51 -13.75 3.99
C LEU A 139 7.61 -12.21 4.04
N GLN A 140 8.23 -11.66 5.08
CA GLN A 140 8.42 -10.22 5.22
C GLN A 140 9.34 -9.64 4.13
N LYS A 141 10.40 -10.37 3.75
CA LYS A 141 11.36 -10.00 2.72
C LYS A 141 10.80 -10.16 1.30
N CYS A 142 10.19 -11.30 1.01
CA CYS A 142 9.82 -11.71 -0.35
C CYS A 142 8.36 -11.39 -0.69
N LYS A 143 7.53 -11.08 0.30
CA LYS A 143 6.07 -10.88 0.19
C LYS A 143 5.31 -12.09 -0.38
N LEU A 144 5.99 -13.24 -0.44
CA LEU A 144 5.49 -14.53 -0.87
C LEU A 144 6.17 -15.61 -0.03
N LEU A 145 5.42 -16.63 0.37
CA LEU A 145 5.91 -17.77 1.13
C LEU A 145 5.21 -19.04 0.67
N VAL A 146 5.99 -20.10 0.43
CA VAL A 146 5.47 -21.43 0.12
C VAL A 146 5.76 -22.37 1.29
N ILE A 147 4.69 -22.90 1.89
CA ILE A 147 4.78 -23.93 2.93
C ILE A 147 4.12 -25.21 2.40
N ARG A 148 4.90 -26.26 2.26
CA ARG A 148 4.45 -27.60 1.88
C ARG A 148 3.97 -28.37 3.10
N ASN A 149 3.11 -29.36 2.85
CA ASN A 149 2.63 -30.30 3.85
C ASN A 149 2.02 -29.64 5.10
N VAL A 150 1.35 -28.49 4.92
CA VAL A 150 0.67 -27.77 6.01
C VAL A 150 -0.49 -28.58 6.58
N PHE A 151 -1.22 -29.27 5.71
CA PHE A 151 -2.40 -30.05 6.06
C PHE A 151 -2.17 -31.53 5.80
N ASP A 152 -2.65 -32.36 6.72
CA ASP A 152 -2.74 -33.80 6.49
C ASP A 152 -3.63 -34.08 5.28
N LYS A 153 -3.24 -35.07 4.49
CA LYS A 153 -3.95 -35.45 3.26
C LYS A 153 -5.42 -35.76 3.54
N GLU A 154 -5.71 -36.48 4.61
CA GLU A 154 -7.06 -36.88 5.01
C GLU A 154 -7.93 -35.65 5.34
N VAL A 155 -7.35 -34.66 6.02
CA VAL A 155 -8.04 -33.40 6.36
C VAL A 155 -8.36 -32.61 5.09
N LEU A 156 -7.41 -32.53 4.15
CA LEU A 156 -7.61 -31.81 2.91
C LEU A 156 -8.64 -32.48 1.99
N GLU A 157 -8.67 -33.82 1.92
CA GLU A 157 -9.68 -34.54 1.14
C GLU A 157 -11.09 -34.43 1.76
N GLU A 158 -11.21 -34.48 3.09
CA GLU A 158 -12.48 -34.23 3.80
C GLU A 158 -12.99 -32.81 3.51
N TYR A 159 -12.08 -31.83 3.60
CA TYR A 159 -12.39 -30.43 3.34
C TYR A 159 -12.81 -30.19 1.89
N LYS A 160 -12.05 -30.74 0.94
CA LYS A 160 -12.35 -30.72 -0.49
C LYS A 160 -13.71 -31.33 -0.81
N ALA A 161 -14.06 -32.46 -0.19
CA ALA A 161 -15.38 -33.07 -0.37
C ALA A 161 -16.50 -32.14 0.08
N SER A 162 -16.32 -31.45 1.22
CA SER A 162 -17.26 -30.48 1.77
C SER A 162 -17.42 -29.26 0.85
N VAL A 163 -16.31 -28.68 0.39
CA VAL A 163 -16.31 -27.56 -0.56
C VAL A 163 -16.94 -27.98 -1.89
N THR A 164 -16.59 -29.16 -2.42
CA THR A 164 -17.15 -29.66 -3.68
C THR A 164 -18.66 -29.85 -3.59
N GLY A 165 -19.15 -30.44 -2.49
CA GLY A 165 -20.59 -30.59 -2.24
C GLY A 165 -21.30 -29.24 -2.15
N TYR A 166 -20.68 -28.27 -1.48
CA TYR A 166 -21.20 -26.90 -1.40
C TYR A 166 -21.31 -26.22 -2.77
N ILE A 167 -20.25 -26.27 -3.58
CA ILE A 167 -20.25 -25.72 -4.95
C ILE A 167 -21.26 -26.42 -5.84
N GLN A 168 -21.42 -27.75 -5.73
CA GLN A 168 -22.44 -28.49 -6.47
C GLN A 168 -23.86 -28.06 -6.05
N GLY A 169 -24.11 -27.88 -4.76
CA GLY A 169 -25.38 -27.36 -4.25
C GLY A 169 -25.72 -25.97 -4.80
N LEU A 170 -24.72 -25.06 -4.88
CA LEU A 170 -24.89 -23.75 -5.52
C LEU A 170 -25.19 -23.86 -7.03
N LYS A 171 -24.49 -24.75 -7.75
CA LYS A 171 -24.70 -24.98 -9.18
C LYS A 171 -26.08 -25.58 -9.46
N ASN A 172 -26.56 -26.47 -8.61
CA ASN A 172 -27.86 -27.13 -8.73
C ASN A 172 -29.05 -26.28 -8.24
N GLY A 173 -28.79 -25.15 -7.56
CA GLY A 173 -29.83 -24.32 -6.95
C GLY A 173 -30.41 -24.92 -5.66
N GLU A 174 -29.73 -25.89 -5.05
CA GLU A 174 -30.07 -26.46 -3.74
C GLU A 174 -29.70 -25.50 -2.60
N ILE A 175 -28.67 -24.67 -2.84
CA ILE A 175 -28.22 -23.61 -1.94
C ILE A 175 -28.54 -22.26 -2.59
N SER A 176 -29.14 -21.37 -1.80
CA SER A 176 -29.44 -20.00 -2.25
C SER A 176 -28.16 -19.25 -2.62
N ARG A 177 -28.19 -18.54 -3.75
CA ARG A 177 -27.13 -17.59 -4.12
C ARG A 177 -27.23 -16.26 -3.37
N GLU A 178 -28.37 -16.02 -2.74
CA GLU A 178 -28.58 -14.91 -1.83
C GLU A 178 -28.25 -15.40 -0.41
N GLY A 179 -27.19 -14.86 0.18
CA GLY A 179 -26.66 -15.30 1.48
C GLY A 179 -25.73 -14.27 2.09
N THR A 180 -25.37 -14.50 3.36
CA THR A 180 -24.43 -13.64 4.09
C THR A 180 -23.14 -14.38 4.44
N THR A 181 -21.98 -13.73 4.30
CA THR A 181 -20.65 -14.26 4.66
C THR A 181 -20.55 -14.61 6.14
N SER A 182 -19.44 -15.24 6.56
CA SER A 182 -19.08 -15.39 7.98
C SER A 182 -18.96 -14.06 8.74
N ASN A 183 -18.99 -12.92 8.04
CA ASN A 183 -19.02 -11.56 8.58
C ASN A 183 -20.34 -10.81 8.28
N ASN A 184 -21.43 -11.52 7.97
CA ASN A 184 -22.76 -10.98 7.65
C ASN A 184 -22.86 -10.08 6.39
N GLU A 185 -21.95 -10.19 5.43
CA GLU A 185 -21.97 -9.40 4.18
C GLU A 185 -22.74 -10.12 3.07
N ASN A 186 -23.44 -9.41 2.18
CA ASN A 186 -24.36 -9.99 1.17
C ASN A 186 -23.75 -10.87 0.05
N PHE A 187 -22.52 -11.34 0.18
CA PHE A 187 -21.79 -11.97 -0.92
C PHE A 187 -21.68 -13.49 -0.79
N PHE A 188 -21.96 -14.21 -1.88
CA PHE A 188 -21.75 -15.67 -1.92
C PHE A 188 -21.28 -16.23 -3.27
N GLN A 189 -21.24 -15.45 -4.35
CA GLN A 189 -20.63 -15.87 -5.61
C GLN A 189 -20.42 -14.65 -6.51
N GLN A 190 -19.19 -14.40 -6.95
CA GLN A 190 -18.85 -13.42 -7.98
C GLN A 190 -18.33 -14.14 -9.21
N GLN A 191 -18.82 -13.79 -10.40
CA GLN A 191 -18.09 -14.11 -11.62
C GLN A 191 -17.04 -13.02 -11.82
N LEU A 192 -15.76 -13.40 -11.83
CA LEU A 192 -14.66 -12.46 -12.08
C LEU A 192 -14.46 -12.27 -13.59
N ASP A 193 -14.37 -13.40 -14.31
CA ASP A 193 -14.14 -13.46 -15.75
C ASP A 193 -14.88 -14.65 -16.39
N THR A 194 -14.73 -14.83 -17.70
CA THR A 194 -15.25 -15.99 -18.42
C THR A 194 -14.70 -17.30 -17.82
N GLY A 195 -15.57 -18.05 -17.14
CA GLY A 195 -15.21 -19.32 -16.49
C GLY A 195 -14.47 -19.19 -15.16
N ARG A 196 -14.35 -17.98 -14.58
CA ARG A 196 -13.74 -17.77 -13.26
C ARG A 196 -14.74 -17.27 -12.24
N TRP A 197 -14.71 -17.88 -11.07
CA TRP A 197 -15.61 -17.57 -9.98
C TRP A 197 -14.87 -17.43 -8.67
N GLU A 198 -15.25 -16.44 -7.89
CA GLU A 198 -14.91 -16.34 -6.48
C GLU A 198 -16.16 -16.66 -5.67
N VAL A 199 -16.01 -17.53 -4.68
CA VAL A 199 -17.10 -17.98 -3.83
C VAL A 199 -16.65 -17.84 -2.39
N LEU A 200 -17.26 -16.92 -1.66
CA LEU A 200 -17.09 -16.87 -0.20
C LEU A 200 -17.76 -18.11 0.40
N LEU A 201 -17.13 -18.70 1.41
CA LEU A 201 -17.58 -19.94 2.03
C LEU A 201 -18.30 -19.63 3.35
N PRO A 202 -19.31 -20.43 3.73
CA PRO A 202 -20.04 -20.22 4.97
C PRO A 202 -19.20 -20.61 6.19
N GLU A 203 -19.56 -20.09 7.36
CA GLU A 203 -18.86 -20.36 8.63
C GLU A 203 -18.75 -21.85 8.96
N ASN A 204 -19.71 -22.69 8.56
CA ASN A 204 -19.63 -24.13 8.79
C ASN A 204 -18.54 -24.84 7.95
N LEU A 205 -17.96 -24.16 6.94
CA LEU A 205 -16.75 -24.61 6.25
C LEU A 205 -15.48 -24.01 6.85
N ALA A 206 -15.56 -23.11 7.83
CA ALA A 206 -14.40 -22.59 8.54
C ALA A 206 -13.86 -23.60 9.58
N VAL A 207 -13.39 -24.75 9.10
CA VAL A 207 -12.91 -25.85 9.94
C VAL A 207 -11.61 -25.42 10.64
N PRO A 208 -11.49 -25.50 11.98
CA PRO A 208 -10.30 -25.03 12.71
C PRO A 208 -8.98 -25.63 12.24
N ARG A 209 -8.99 -26.90 11.81
CA ARG A 209 -7.80 -27.56 11.25
C ARG A 209 -7.30 -26.93 9.94
N ILE A 210 -8.15 -26.18 9.24
CA ILE A 210 -7.84 -25.45 8.01
C ILE A 210 -7.51 -23.99 8.33
N ILE A 211 -8.42 -23.29 9.02
CA ILE A 211 -8.32 -21.83 9.21
C ILE A 211 -7.37 -21.39 10.33
N SER A 212 -7.04 -22.30 11.27
CA SER A 212 -6.19 -22.01 12.43
C SER A 212 -5.05 -23.01 12.56
N ASN A 213 -4.38 -23.32 11.44
CA ASN A 213 -3.24 -24.23 11.45
C ASN A 213 -2.10 -23.66 12.33
N PRO A 214 -1.61 -24.38 13.37
CA PRO A 214 -0.64 -23.82 14.30
C PRO A 214 0.70 -23.41 13.68
N SER A 215 1.16 -24.11 12.64
CA SER A 215 2.42 -23.79 11.98
C SER A 215 2.30 -22.50 11.16
N VAL A 216 1.16 -22.32 10.49
CA VAL A 216 0.86 -21.09 9.74
C VAL A 216 0.62 -19.93 10.68
N LEU A 217 -0.17 -20.11 11.75
CA LEU A 217 -0.46 -19.05 12.71
C LEU A 217 0.82 -18.50 13.34
N LYS A 218 1.79 -19.34 13.72
CA LYS A 218 3.09 -18.87 14.23
C LYS A 218 3.83 -17.93 13.27
N VAL A 219 3.69 -18.13 11.96
CA VAL A 219 4.29 -17.25 10.95
C VAL A 219 3.52 -15.94 10.85
N LEU A 220 2.19 -16.02 10.84
CA LEU A 220 1.33 -14.84 10.69
C LEU A 220 1.29 -13.95 11.94
N GLU A 221 1.34 -14.55 13.13
CA GLU A 221 1.35 -13.88 14.43
C GLU A 221 2.68 -13.16 14.73
N ASP A 222 3.71 -13.38 13.92
CA ASP A 222 4.97 -12.64 14.02
C ASP A 222 4.72 -11.13 13.83
N GLU A 223 5.31 -10.31 14.71
CA GLU A 223 5.13 -8.86 14.70
C GLU A 223 5.61 -8.19 13.40
N ARG A 224 6.48 -8.85 12.62
CA ARG A 224 6.95 -8.38 11.32
C ARG A 224 5.95 -8.66 10.19
N VAL A 225 4.95 -9.50 10.44
CA VAL A 225 3.99 -10.00 9.46
C VAL A 225 2.62 -9.35 9.68
N LEU A 226 1.80 -9.87 10.61
CA LEU A 226 0.50 -9.28 11.00
C LEU A 226 0.37 -9.03 12.51
N GLY A 227 1.16 -9.74 13.33
CA GLY A 227 1.09 -9.65 14.78
C GLY A 227 0.00 -10.53 15.42
N PRO A 228 -0.04 -10.59 16.76
CA PRO A 228 -0.84 -11.57 17.51
C PRO A 228 -2.35 -11.31 17.50
N ASP A 229 -2.79 -10.12 17.11
CA ASP A 229 -4.20 -9.72 17.09
C ASP A 229 -4.84 -9.91 15.70
N LEU A 230 -4.26 -10.79 14.86
CA LEU A 230 -4.79 -11.08 13.53
C LEU A 230 -6.18 -11.71 13.62
N VAL A 231 -7.02 -11.42 12.63
CA VAL A 231 -8.36 -12.00 12.49
C VAL A 231 -8.55 -12.53 11.08
N LEU A 232 -9.36 -13.59 10.94
CA LEU A 232 -9.78 -14.07 9.63
C LEU A 232 -10.77 -13.07 9.03
N HIS A 233 -10.35 -12.37 7.97
CA HIS A 233 -11.22 -11.44 7.25
C HIS A 233 -12.31 -12.18 6.46
N SER A 234 -11.89 -13.04 5.54
CA SER A 234 -12.79 -13.80 4.67
C SER A 234 -12.25 -15.21 4.44
N LEU A 235 -13.18 -16.15 4.25
CA LEU A 235 -12.89 -17.51 3.78
C LEU A 235 -13.58 -17.67 2.43
N GLY A 236 -12.82 -18.08 1.41
CA GLY A 236 -13.34 -18.24 0.07
C GLY A 236 -12.68 -19.38 -0.70
N THR A 237 -13.20 -19.65 -1.88
CA THR A 237 -12.58 -20.49 -2.90
C THR A 237 -12.66 -19.81 -4.25
N THR A 238 -11.56 -19.89 -4.99
CA THR A 238 -11.50 -19.48 -6.38
C THR A 238 -11.65 -20.71 -7.26
N LEU A 239 -12.54 -20.62 -8.26
CA LEU A 239 -12.83 -21.69 -9.21
C LEU A 239 -12.48 -21.21 -10.62
N ALA A 240 -11.75 -22.04 -11.35
CA ALA A 240 -11.51 -21.87 -12.77
C ALA A 240 -12.08 -23.09 -13.50
N ASP A 241 -13.09 -22.87 -14.33
CA ASP A 241 -13.63 -23.91 -15.21
C ASP A 241 -12.61 -24.21 -16.33
N SER A 242 -12.74 -25.38 -16.96
CA SER A 242 -11.91 -25.74 -18.12
C SER A 242 -12.04 -24.69 -19.22
N GLY A 243 -10.92 -24.14 -19.65
CA GLY A 243 -10.88 -23.07 -20.67
C GLY A 243 -11.03 -21.66 -20.11
N ALA A 244 -11.04 -21.47 -18.79
CA ALA A 244 -10.92 -20.15 -18.19
C ALA A 244 -9.63 -19.45 -18.65
N GLU A 245 -9.75 -18.18 -19.02
CA GLU A 245 -8.62 -17.38 -19.49
C GLU A 245 -7.68 -16.98 -18.34
N THR A 246 -6.48 -16.51 -18.66
CA THR A 246 -5.55 -15.95 -17.67
C THR A 246 -6.11 -14.62 -17.15
N GLN A 247 -5.97 -14.36 -15.85
CA GLN A 247 -6.38 -13.08 -15.26
C GLN A 247 -5.35 -12.00 -15.55
N ASP A 248 -5.80 -10.75 -15.59
CA ASP A 248 -4.89 -9.60 -15.59
C ASP A 248 -4.07 -9.56 -14.30
N TRP A 249 -2.86 -9.00 -14.36
CA TRP A 249 -2.07 -8.71 -13.17
C TRP A 249 -2.82 -7.77 -12.24
N HIS A 250 -2.97 -8.18 -10.99
CA HIS A 250 -3.67 -7.44 -9.94
C HIS A 250 -3.02 -7.68 -8.57
N ILE A 251 -3.51 -6.95 -7.58
CA ILE A 251 -3.27 -7.17 -6.15
C ILE A 251 -4.60 -7.52 -5.48
N ASP A 252 -4.57 -8.37 -4.46
CA ASP A 252 -5.81 -8.82 -3.79
C ASP A 252 -6.36 -7.78 -2.80
N SER A 253 -5.50 -6.92 -2.25
CA SER A 253 -5.87 -6.00 -1.17
C SER A 253 -5.86 -4.55 -1.63
N ASP A 254 -6.94 -3.84 -1.31
CA ASP A 254 -7.08 -2.40 -1.58
C ASP A 254 -6.18 -1.57 -0.68
N PHE A 255 -5.59 -0.50 -1.21
CA PHE A 255 -4.73 0.41 -0.44
C PHE A 255 -5.46 1.03 0.77
N LEU A 256 -4.83 1.01 1.96
CA LEU A 256 -5.40 1.57 3.20
C LEU A 256 -5.71 3.07 3.15
N TYR A 257 -4.95 3.84 2.37
CA TYR A 257 -5.04 5.32 2.38
C TYR A 257 -5.29 5.91 0.99
N SER A 258 -4.58 5.45 -0.04
CA SER A 258 -4.79 5.81 -1.45
C SER A 258 -3.96 4.91 -2.36
N ASP A 259 -4.47 4.74 -3.57
CA ASP A 259 -3.85 4.12 -4.76
C ASP A 259 -2.63 4.87 -5.32
N ILE A 260 -2.41 6.13 -4.92
CA ILE A 260 -1.29 6.95 -5.37
C ILE A 260 -0.20 6.99 -4.29
N LEU A 261 0.91 6.28 -4.52
CA LEU A 261 2.04 6.19 -3.58
C LEU A 261 2.54 7.55 -3.08
N TYR A 262 2.56 8.58 -3.93
CA TYR A 262 3.05 9.90 -3.52
C TYR A 262 2.15 10.56 -2.47
N GLU A 263 0.88 10.18 -2.44
CA GLU A 263 -0.08 10.60 -1.43
C GLU A 263 -0.13 9.62 -0.24
N SER A 264 0.18 8.34 -0.48
CA SER A 264 0.02 7.23 0.45
C SER A 264 1.31 6.56 0.96
N ALA A 265 2.51 7.11 0.73
CA ALA A 265 3.85 6.59 1.07
C ALA A 265 4.09 6.36 2.59
N GLY A 266 3.22 5.56 3.19
CA GLY A 266 2.91 5.47 4.60
C GLY A 266 2.87 6.81 5.33
N ILE A 267 3.12 6.72 6.63
CA ILE A 267 3.26 7.89 7.49
C ILE A 267 4.71 8.33 7.39
N SER A 268 4.99 9.42 6.67
CA SER A 268 6.33 10.02 6.53
C SER A 268 7.36 9.18 5.76
N HIS A 269 7.00 8.63 4.59
CA HIS A 269 7.91 7.93 3.66
C HIS A 269 8.36 6.52 4.10
N HIS A 270 7.72 5.98 5.14
CA HIS A 270 7.91 4.59 5.58
C HIS A 270 6.94 3.67 4.84
N GLN A 271 7.41 2.51 4.36
CA GLN A 271 6.50 1.46 3.91
C GLN A 271 5.59 1.06 5.07
N LEU A 272 4.29 0.96 4.80
CA LEU A 272 3.35 0.44 5.79
C LEU A 272 3.61 -1.05 5.98
N PRO A 273 3.43 -1.59 7.19
CA PRO A 273 3.42 -3.03 7.38
C PRO A 273 2.28 -3.66 6.57
N ALA A 274 2.40 -4.95 6.28
CA ALA A 274 1.28 -5.69 5.73
C ALA A 274 0.11 -5.62 6.72
N TYR A 275 -1.10 -5.40 6.21
CA TYR A 275 -2.33 -5.39 7.01
C TYR A 275 -3.27 -6.54 6.63
N ALA A 276 -2.99 -7.21 5.51
CA ALA A 276 -3.73 -8.36 5.02
C ALA A 276 -2.77 -9.30 4.30
N ILE A 277 -3.05 -10.60 4.41
CA ILE A 277 -2.32 -11.67 3.71
C ILE A 277 -3.33 -12.67 3.18
N THR A 278 -3.28 -12.93 1.87
CA THR A 278 -4.05 -14.01 1.24
C THR A 278 -3.29 -15.33 1.40
N MET A 279 -3.93 -16.32 2.02
CA MET A 279 -3.44 -17.70 2.04
C MET A 279 -4.22 -18.53 1.01
N ILE A 280 -3.50 -19.14 0.06
CA ILE A 280 -4.09 -20.02 -0.96
C ILE A 280 -3.68 -21.46 -0.68
N ALA A 281 -4.67 -22.33 -0.50
CA ALA A 281 -4.47 -23.77 -0.35
C ALA A 281 -5.09 -24.52 -1.54
N PRO A 282 -4.29 -25.10 -2.44
CA PRO A 282 -4.82 -25.89 -3.54
C PRO A 282 -5.58 -27.13 -3.03
N LEU A 283 -6.86 -27.26 -3.42
CA LEU A 283 -7.68 -28.44 -3.10
C LEU A 283 -7.48 -29.59 -4.10
N LEU A 284 -6.69 -29.37 -5.14
CA LEU A 284 -6.35 -30.32 -6.19
C LEU A 284 -4.83 -30.45 -6.29
N HIS A 285 -4.38 -31.57 -6.85
CA HIS A 285 -3.00 -31.70 -7.28
C HIS A 285 -2.77 -30.82 -8.51
N MET A 286 -2.24 -29.62 -8.29
CA MET A 286 -2.00 -28.64 -9.36
C MET A 286 -0.84 -29.09 -10.24
N THR A 287 -1.06 -29.01 -11.56
CA THR A 287 -0.03 -29.14 -12.60
C THR A 287 -0.07 -27.87 -13.46
N LEU A 288 0.90 -27.68 -14.35
CA LEU A 288 0.92 -26.52 -15.24
C LEU A 288 -0.35 -26.42 -16.11
N ASP A 289 -0.92 -27.57 -16.52
CA ASP A 289 -2.14 -27.63 -17.33
C ASP A 289 -3.38 -27.10 -16.60
N HIS A 290 -3.36 -27.08 -15.27
CA HIS A 290 -4.45 -26.54 -14.45
C HIS A 290 -4.37 -25.01 -14.29
N GLY A 291 -3.30 -24.37 -14.78
CA GLY A 291 -3.10 -22.92 -14.66
C GLY A 291 -2.88 -22.47 -13.21
N PRO A 292 -1.78 -22.88 -12.55
CA PRO A 292 -1.47 -22.41 -11.20
C PRO A 292 -1.30 -20.89 -11.16
N THR A 293 -1.61 -20.27 -10.02
CA THR A 293 -1.41 -18.83 -9.81
C THR A 293 0.02 -18.43 -10.14
N GLN A 294 0.17 -17.38 -10.95
CA GLN A 294 1.46 -16.80 -11.26
C GLN A 294 1.71 -15.61 -10.34
N PHE A 295 2.93 -15.49 -9.84
CA PHE A 295 3.34 -14.39 -8.97
C PHE A 295 4.43 -13.58 -9.68
N SER A 296 4.31 -12.25 -9.63
CA SER A 296 5.33 -11.34 -10.12
C SER A 296 6.27 -10.99 -8.96
N MET A 297 7.45 -11.61 -8.94
CA MET A 297 8.38 -11.48 -7.82
C MET A 297 8.88 -10.04 -7.66
N GLY A 298 8.82 -9.51 -6.44
CA GLY A 298 9.22 -8.15 -6.11
C GLY A 298 8.20 -7.07 -6.47
N SER A 299 7.12 -7.38 -7.20
CA SER A 299 6.11 -6.40 -7.60
C SER A 299 5.40 -5.75 -6.41
N SER A 300 5.33 -6.43 -5.27
CA SER A 300 4.80 -5.88 -4.02
C SER A 300 5.62 -4.70 -3.49
N ASN A 301 6.90 -4.56 -3.86
CA ASN A 301 7.69 -3.37 -3.54
C ASN A 301 7.27 -2.15 -4.38
N LEU A 302 6.51 -2.37 -5.45
CA LEU A 302 5.94 -1.31 -6.30
C LEU A 302 4.49 -0.98 -5.91
N ALA A 303 3.96 -1.53 -4.83
CA ALA A 303 2.56 -1.30 -4.43
C ALA A 303 2.27 0.21 -4.29
N GLY A 304 1.36 0.70 -5.13
CA GLY A 304 0.91 2.09 -5.23
C GLY A 304 1.69 2.96 -6.23
N LEU A 305 2.63 2.38 -6.99
CA LEU A 305 3.27 3.05 -8.14
C LEU A 305 2.37 3.00 -9.39
N THR A 306 1.13 2.55 -9.24
CA THR A 306 0.16 2.52 -10.34
C THR A 306 -0.19 3.96 -10.71
N GLU A 307 0.51 4.49 -11.70
CA GLU A 307 -0.04 5.55 -12.54
C GLU A 307 -1.36 5.04 -13.11
N SER A 308 -2.37 5.91 -13.13
CA SER A 308 -3.62 5.68 -13.85
C SER A 308 -3.31 5.02 -15.19
N ARG A 309 -3.84 3.82 -15.41
CA ARG A 309 -3.65 2.95 -16.58
C ARG A 309 -3.97 3.59 -17.95
N ASP A 310 -4.28 4.88 -18.00
CA ASP A 310 -4.82 5.55 -19.17
C ASP A 310 -3.75 6.09 -20.16
N ASP A 311 -2.46 6.21 -19.78
CA ASP A 311 -1.49 6.95 -20.63
C ASP A 311 -0.17 6.24 -20.98
N ILE A 312 0.08 4.99 -20.56
CA ILE A 312 1.28 4.24 -21.01
C ILE A 312 0.88 3.23 -22.09
N GLU A 313 0.72 3.71 -23.32
CA GLU A 313 0.88 2.86 -24.49
C GLU A 313 2.34 2.39 -24.54
N LEU A 314 2.59 1.17 -24.08
CA LEU A 314 3.85 0.48 -24.37
C LEU A 314 3.88 0.24 -25.88
N GLN A 315 4.62 1.08 -26.59
CA GLN A 315 4.97 0.83 -27.99
C GLN A 315 5.94 -0.35 -28.02
N ASP A 316 5.50 -1.44 -28.66
CA ASP A 316 6.29 -2.64 -28.98
C ASP A 316 7.58 -2.33 -29.77
#